data_AF-A0A7K1A5J3-F1
#
_entry.id   AF-A0A7K1A5J3-F1
#
_cell.length_a   1.000
_cell.length_b   1.000
_cell.length_c   1.000
_cell.angle_alpha   90.00
_cell.angle_beta   90.00
_cell.angle_gamma   90.00
#
_symmetry.space_group_name_H-M   'P 1'
#
loop_
_entity.id
_entity.type
_entity.pdbx_description
1 polymer ?
#
loop_
_entity_poly.entity_id
_entity_poly.type
_entity_poly.pdbx_seq_one_letter_code
_entity_poly.pdbx_strand_id
1 'polypeptide(L)' 'MTSATPTPRSSWTVPQKPDLEGLEARWGATWDADGTYSFDRTATRDGVYSIDTPPPTVSGSLHVGH' A
#
# COMPACT_ATOMS: atom_id res chain seq x y z
N MET A 1 33.94 28.17 -12.41
CA MET A 1 32.96 27.62 -11.44
C MET A 1 31.58 27.82 -12.06
N THR A 2 30.99 26.81 -12.68
CA THR A 2 29.66 26.91 -13.29
C THR A 2 28.69 26.17 -12.41
N SER A 3 27.81 26.89 -11.74
CA SER A 3 26.73 26.32 -10.93
C SER A 3 25.64 25.79 -11.86
N ALA A 4 25.28 24.51 -11.72
CA ALA A 4 24.12 23.94 -12.40
C ALA A 4 22.83 24.48 -11.76
N THR A 5 21.88 24.92 -12.58
CA THR A 5 20.54 25.33 -12.14
C THR A 5 19.78 24.10 -11.60
N PRO A 6 19.30 24.10 -10.35
CA PRO A 6 18.46 23.00 -9.86
C PRO A 6 17.12 23.01 -10.61
N THR A 7 16.79 21.88 -11.23
CA THR A 7 15.47 21.63 -11.83
C THR A 7 14.37 21.87 -10.79
N PRO A 8 13.35 22.70 -11.05
CA PRO A 8 12.28 22.91 -10.10
C PRO A 8 11.58 21.58 -9.83
N ARG A 9 11.57 21.14 -8.57
CA ARG A 9 10.73 20.01 -8.15
C ARG A 9 9.29 20.44 -8.32
N SER A 10 8.52 19.68 -9.09
CA SER A 10 7.08 19.89 -9.24
C SER A 10 6.46 20.12 -7.86
N SER A 11 5.86 21.29 -7.66
CA SER A 11 5.11 21.60 -6.43
C SER A 11 3.87 20.73 -6.45
N TRP A 12 3.96 19.54 -5.84
CA TRP A 12 2.80 18.68 -5.68
C TRP A 12 1.86 19.35 -4.67
N THR A 13 0.83 20.03 -5.18
CA THR A 13 -0.17 20.68 -4.33
C THR A 13 -1.17 19.63 -3.87
N VAL A 14 -1.09 19.25 -2.59
CA VAL A 14 -2.11 18.41 -1.97
C VAL A 14 -3.41 19.22 -1.86
N PRO A 15 -4.55 18.73 -2.41
CA PRO A 15 -5.83 19.41 -2.28
C PRO A 15 -6.23 19.56 -0.80
N GLN A 16 -6.91 20.67 -0.45
CA GLN A 16 -7.45 20.87 0.90
C GLN A 16 -8.53 19.83 1.26
N LYS A 17 -9.24 19.30 0.26
CA LYS A 17 -10.22 18.23 0.42
C LYS A 17 -9.98 17.16 -0.66
N PRO A 18 -9.25 16.09 -0.37
CA PRO A 18 -9.07 14.98 -1.29
C PRO A 18 -10.38 14.18 -1.43
N ASP A 19 -10.61 13.66 -2.64
CA ASP A 19 -11.66 12.68 -2.90
C ASP A 19 -11.07 11.26 -2.81
N LEU A 20 -11.87 10.31 -2.32
CA LEU A 20 -11.50 8.90 -2.18
C LEU A 20 -12.12 8.01 -3.26
N GLU A 21 -13.07 8.55 -4.04
CA GLU A 21 -13.75 7.78 -5.08
C GLU A 21 -12.75 7.13 -6.04
N GLY A 22 -12.90 5.81 -6.24
CA GLY A 22 -12.08 5.02 -7.16
C GLY A 22 -10.64 4.75 -6.70
N LEU A 23 -10.18 5.31 -5.56
CA LEU A 23 -8.82 5.04 -5.08
C LEU A 23 -8.63 3.59 -4.66
N GLU A 24 -9.61 2.98 -3.99
CA GLU A 24 -9.55 1.57 -3.59
C GLU A 24 -9.42 0.64 -4.80
N ALA A 25 -10.27 0.85 -5.82
CA ALA A 25 -10.24 0.04 -7.04
C ALA A 25 -8.91 0.19 -7.79
N ARG A 26 -8.39 1.42 -7.87
CA ARG A 26 -7.11 1.70 -8.52
C ARG A 26 -5.95 1.03 -7.79
N TRP A 27 -5.83 1.27 -6.48
CA TRP A 27 -4.67 0.81 -5.73
C TRP A 27 -4.69 -0.69 -5.46
N GLY A 28 -5.87 -1.29 -5.25
CA GLY A 28 -6.00 -2.74 -5.18
C GLY A 28 -5.45 -3.41 -6.45
N ALA A 29 -5.91 -2.99 -7.62
CA ALA A 29 -5.44 -3.53 -8.89
C ALA A 29 -3.92 -3.33 -9.12
N THR A 30 -3.39 -2.16 -8.76
CA THR A 30 -1.95 -1.89 -8.85
C THR A 30 -1.16 -2.80 -7.92
N TRP A 31 -1.54 -2.91 -6.65
CA TRP A 31 -0.82 -3.73 -5.67
C TRP A 31 -0.85 -5.21 -6.01
N ASP A 32 -1.97 -5.70 -6.55
CA ASP A 32 -2.10 -7.06 -7.06
C ASP A 32 -1.16 -7.30 -8.24
N ALA A 33 -1.13 -6.39 -9.23
CA ALA A 33 -0.25 -6.48 -10.39
C ALA A 33 1.24 -6.44 -10.00
N ASP A 34 1.59 -5.62 -9.00
CA ASP A 34 2.94 -5.49 -8.48
C ASP A 34 3.32 -6.63 -7.52
N GLY A 35 2.37 -7.48 -7.13
CA GLY A 35 2.58 -8.53 -6.14
C GLY A 35 2.97 -7.99 -4.76
N THR A 36 2.50 -6.79 -4.39
CA THR A 36 2.95 -6.02 -3.21
C THR A 36 2.88 -6.81 -1.90
N TYR A 37 1.88 -7.68 -1.75
CA TYR A 37 1.68 -8.50 -0.55
C TYR A 37 2.19 -9.94 -0.69
N SER A 38 2.88 -10.26 -1.79
CA SER A 38 3.42 -11.61 -2.01
C SER A 38 4.56 -11.88 -1.03
N PHE A 39 4.50 -13.04 -0.36
CA PHE A 39 5.57 -13.45 0.54
C PHE A 39 6.82 -13.85 -0.25
N ASP A 40 7.94 -13.18 0.03
CA ASP A 40 9.25 -13.58 -0.49
C ASP A 40 9.77 -14.82 0.26
N ARG A 41 9.73 -15.96 -0.43
CA ARG A 41 10.19 -17.25 0.11
C ARG A 41 11.72 -17.37 0.22
N THR A 42 12.46 -16.41 -0.33
CA THR A 42 13.94 -16.42 -0.26
C THR A 42 14.47 -15.72 0.98
N ALA A 43 13.63 -14.95 1.68
CA ALA A 43 14.01 -14.23 2.89
C ALA A 43 14.45 -15.19 4.01
N THR A 44 15.52 -14.84 4.71
CA THR A 44 15.99 -15.53 5.91
C THR A 44 15.12 -15.18 7.12
N ARG A 45 15.13 -16.01 8.17
CA ARG A 45 14.21 -15.89 9.32
C ARG A 45 14.27 -14.53 10.03
N ASP A 46 15.44 -13.92 10.08
CA ASP A 46 15.72 -12.59 10.66
C ASP A 46 15.06 -11.44 9.88
N GLY A 47 14.80 -11.62 8.59
CA GLY A 47 14.05 -10.68 7.75
C GLY A 47 12.53 -10.89 7.77
N VAL A 48 12.03 -11.87 8.52
CA VAL A 48 10.60 -12.24 8.53
C VAL A 48 9.92 -11.81 9.82
N TYR A 49 8.88 -11.00 9.68
CA TYR A 49 7.89 -10.78 10.73
C TYR A 49 6.62 -11.58 10.41
N SER A 50 6.08 -12.30 11.39
CA SER A 50 4.90 -13.15 11.23
C SER A 50 3.78 -12.66 12.12
N ILE A 51 2.61 -12.47 11.53
CA ILE A 51 1.37 -12.14 12.23
C ILE A 51 0.43 -13.33 12.07
N ASP A 52 0.06 -13.95 13.19
CA ASP A 52 -0.87 -15.08 13.20
C ASP A 52 -2.26 -14.56 13.60
N THR A 53 -2.99 -14.05 12.60
CA THR A 53 -4.37 -13.59 12.82
C THR A 53 -5.28 -14.82 12.88
N PRO A 54 -6.03 -15.02 13.99
CA PRO A 54 -6.94 -16.17 14.11
C PRO A 54 -7.92 -16.23 12.94
N PRO A 55 -8.23 -17.43 12.41
CA PRO A 55 -9.17 -17.55 11.31
C PRO A 55 -10.54 -17.00 11.73
N PRO A 56 -11.21 -16.21 10.86
CA PRO A 56 -12.54 -15.72 11.18
C PRO A 56 -13.52 -16.89 11.25
N THR A 57 -14.48 -16.80 12.18
CA THR A 57 -15.60 -17.76 12.21
C THR A 57 -16.53 -17.45 11.03
N VAL A 58 -16.86 -18.46 10.22
CA VAL A 58 -17.80 -18.30 9.11
C VAL A 58 -19.23 -18.32 9.64
N SER A 59 -19.71 -17.18 10.13
CA SER A 59 -21.07 -17.00 10.67
C SER A 59 -22.04 -16.29 9.71
N GLY A 60 -21.55 -15.83 8.55
CA GLY A 60 -22.32 -15.02 7.60
C GLY A 60 -21.47 -13.87 7.06
N SER A 61 -22.00 -12.64 7.10
CA SER A 61 -21.31 -11.43 6.63
C SER A 61 -20.29 -10.90 7.65
N LEU A 62 -19.20 -10.29 7.15
CA LEU A 62 -18.34 -9.47 8.00
C LEU A 62 -19.13 -8.27 8.55
N HIS A 63 -18.87 -7.94 9.81
CA HIS A 63 -19.33 -6.71 10.44
C HIS A 63 -18.14 -5.79 10.71
N VAL A 64 -18.39 -4.52 11.07
CA VAL A 64 -17.38 -3.47 11.35
C VAL A 64 -16.31 -3.82 12.41
N GLY A 65 -16.49 -4.92 13.14
CA GLY A 65 -15.56 -5.38 14.17
C GLY A 65 -14.68 -6.55 13.74
N HIS A 66 -14.86 -7.06 12.52
CA HIS A 66 -13.82 -7.81 11.81
C HIS A 66 -12.83 -6.81 11.21
#